data_AF-A0A970J2G0-F1
#
_entry.id   AF-A0A970J2G0-F1
#
_cell.length_a   1.000
_cell.length_b   1.000
_cell.length_c   1.000
_cell.angle_alpha   90.00
_cell.angle_beta   90.00
_cell.angle_gamma   90.00
#
_symmetry.space_group_name_H-M   'P 1'
#
loop_
_entity.id
_entity.type
_entity.pdbx_description
1 polymer ?
#
loop_
_entity_poly.entity_id
_entity_poly.type
_entity_poly.pdbx_seq_one_letter_code
_entity_poly.pdbx_strand_id
1 'polypeptide(L)'
;MAKDQREREKAIIVGSEEEGSLDELAALVESAGGQVVERLVLQRAKPDPAFFLTEGKLWELKELVGAKAAALVVFDEELTPVQARNLEEEAAVKIIDRTGLILDIFAQRARTKEAKLQVEKGQLEYLLPRLSGEGVNLSRLAGGIGTRGPGETKLEADRQRIRARIAVLNRRLKQVKANRRLQRAPRRRLSWPVLALFGYTNAGKSTLFRFLTGADVDVEDRLFSTLDPTFRRLTFPNHLETLLIDTVGLVRKLPHQLVEAFRATLEELYEANLLLHVVNLASPHMEEEYLAGVELLRELGLENKPFITVLNKKDLVQNEFTLLRAVRAFPHA
;
A
#
# COMPACT_ATOMS: atom_id res chain seq x y z
N MET A 1 -18.72 -14.63 -25.58
CA MET A 1 -17.75 -13.80 -24.82
C MET A 1 -18.54 -12.82 -23.98
N ALA A 2 -18.95 -13.20 -22.77
CA ALA A 2 -19.69 -12.34 -21.84
C ALA A 2 -19.63 -13.00 -20.46
N LYS A 3 -18.65 -12.61 -19.65
CA LYS A 3 -18.51 -12.94 -18.22
C LYS A 3 -17.31 -12.16 -17.69
N ASP A 4 -17.57 -10.94 -17.22
CA ASP A 4 -17.18 -10.46 -15.87
C ASP A 4 -17.43 -8.94 -15.74
N GLN A 5 -18.67 -8.48 -16.00
CA GLN A 5 -19.12 -7.19 -15.48
C GLN A 5 -19.66 -7.45 -14.06
N ARG A 6 -18.77 -7.73 -13.11
CA ARG A 6 -19.09 -7.36 -11.72
C ARG A 6 -19.18 -5.84 -11.73
N GLU A 7 -20.33 -5.29 -11.37
CA GLU A 7 -20.48 -3.83 -11.19
C GLU A 7 -19.34 -3.37 -10.29
N ARG A 8 -18.38 -2.63 -10.88
CA ARG A 8 -17.28 -2.06 -10.10
C ARG A 8 -17.88 -1.05 -9.16
N GLU A 9 -17.44 -1.10 -7.90
CA GLU A 9 -17.93 -0.19 -6.89
C GLU A 9 -17.54 1.24 -7.29
N LYS A 10 -18.55 2.09 -7.51
CA LYS A 10 -18.35 3.48 -7.91
C LYS A 10 -17.79 4.26 -6.72
N ALA A 11 -16.63 4.86 -6.92
CA ALA A 11 -15.88 5.58 -5.90
C ALA A 11 -15.70 7.06 -6.26
N ILE A 12 -15.86 7.92 -5.27
CA ILE A 12 -15.41 9.32 -5.34
C ILE A 12 -14.10 9.41 -4.59
N ILE A 13 -13.09 10.05 -5.18
CA ILE A 13 -11.80 10.27 -4.50
C ILE A 13 -11.71 11.71 -3.99
N VAL A 14 -11.17 11.88 -2.79
CA VAL A 14 -11.07 13.15 -2.08
C VAL A 14 -9.62 13.38 -1.64
N GLY A 15 -9.05 14.53 -1.99
CA GLY A 15 -7.65 14.82 -1.66
C GLY A 15 -7.22 16.21 -2.07
N SER A 16 -6.01 16.59 -1.69
CA SER A 16 -5.39 17.85 -2.11
C SER A 16 -4.93 17.78 -3.56
N GLU A 17 -4.81 18.95 -4.20
CA GLU A 17 -4.26 19.09 -5.55
C GLU A 17 -2.72 18.99 -5.58
N GLU A 18 -2.12 18.28 -4.63
CA GLU A 18 -0.68 18.00 -4.67
C GLU A 18 -0.38 17.17 -5.93
N GLU A 19 0.58 17.64 -6.72
CA GLU A 19 0.91 17.12 -8.05
C GLU A 19 0.97 15.57 -8.05
N GLY A 20 -0.02 14.94 -8.67
CA GLY A 20 -0.11 13.49 -8.88
C GLY A 20 -0.72 12.65 -7.74
N SER A 21 -1.08 13.22 -6.58
CA SER A 21 -1.59 12.42 -5.45
C SER A 21 -2.95 11.77 -5.76
N LEU A 22 -3.86 12.52 -6.39
CA LEU A 22 -5.17 12.02 -6.80
C LEU A 22 -5.12 11.02 -7.96
N ASP A 23 -4.12 11.14 -8.84
CA ASP A 23 -3.91 10.17 -9.91
C ASP A 23 -3.39 8.83 -9.35
N GLU A 24 -2.46 8.88 -8.39
CA GLU A 24 -2.03 7.68 -7.67
C GLU A 24 -3.18 7.06 -6.87
N LEU A 25 -3.99 7.87 -6.19
CA LEU A 25 -5.16 7.39 -5.46
C LEU A 25 -6.18 6.74 -6.39
N ALA A 26 -6.42 7.31 -7.58
CA ALA A 26 -7.27 6.70 -8.59
C ALA A 26 -6.74 5.33 -9.02
N ALA A 27 -5.42 5.22 -9.28
CA ALA A 27 -4.79 3.95 -9.61
C ALA A 27 -4.88 2.93 -8.46
N LEU A 28 -4.85 3.36 -7.20
CA LEU A 28 -5.09 2.49 -6.04
C LEU A 28 -6.53 1.96 -6.04
N VAL A 29 -7.51 2.83 -6.26
CA VAL A 29 -8.94 2.45 -6.33
C VAL A 29 -9.19 1.43 -7.44
N GLU A 30 -8.64 1.68 -8.63
CA GLU A 30 -8.74 0.73 -9.75
C GLU A 30 -8.05 -0.60 -9.44
N SER A 31 -6.90 -0.56 -8.76
CA SER A 31 -6.16 -1.76 -8.33
C SER A 31 -6.94 -2.59 -7.30
N ALA A 32 -7.79 -1.96 -6.49
CA ALA A 32 -8.69 -2.62 -5.55
C ALA A 32 -9.98 -3.15 -6.21
N GLY A 33 -10.21 -2.84 -7.50
CA GLY A 33 -11.39 -3.24 -8.26
C GLY A 33 -12.53 -2.20 -8.29
N GLY A 34 -12.30 -1.00 -7.76
CA GLY A 34 -13.24 0.12 -7.83
C GLY A 34 -13.21 0.85 -9.16
N GLN A 35 -14.17 1.77 -9.35
CA GLN A 35 -14.20 2.69 -10.47
C GLN A 35 -14.33 4.13 -9.97
N VAL A 36 -13.34 4.98 -10.25
CA VAL A 36 -13.43 6.40 -9.92
C VAL A 36 -14.43 7.08 -10.83
N VAL A 37 -15.47 7.70 -10.26
CA VAL A 37 -16.53 8.41 -11.00
C VAL A 37 -16.47 9.92 -10.87
N GLU A 38 -15.78 10.43 -9.85
CA GLU A 38 -15.58 11.87 -9.63
C GLU A 38 -14.38 12.13 -8.70
N ARG A 39 -13.80 13.33 -8.80
CA ARG A 39 -12.72 13.81 -7.94
C ARG A 39 -13.15 15.06 -7.17
N LEU A 40 -13.09 15.02 -5.84
CA LEU A 40 -13.31 16.18 -4.99
C LEU A 40 -11.97 16.74 -4.52
N VAL A 41 -11.58 17.88 -5.10
CA VAL A 41 -10.32 18.55 -4.77
C VAL A 41 -10.50 19.44 -3.54
N LEU A 42 -9.61 19.26 -2.57
CA LEU A 42 -9.51 20.08 -1.37
C LEU A 42 -8.48 21.18 -1.58
N GLN A 43 -8.91 22.43 -1.38
CA GLN A 43 -7.97 23.55 -1.25
C GLN A 43 -7.26 23.46 0.10
N ARG A 44 -6.04 24.02 0.20
CA ARG A 44 -5.24 24.07 1.44
C ARG A 44 -5.94 24.92 2.51
N ALA A 45 -6.95 24.36 3.14
CA ALA A 45 -7.62 24.87 4.33
C ALA A 45 -7.27 23.95 5.51
N LYS A 46 -7.28 24.51 6.72
CA LYS A 46 -7.09 23.71 7.93
C LYS A 46 -8.26 22.71 8.03
N PRO A 47 -8.00 21.39 8.09
CA PRO A 47 -9.07 20.40 8.09
C PRO A 47 -9.92 20.55 9.36
N ASP A 48 -11.22 20.32 9.22
CA ASP A 48 -12.13 20.32 10.35
C ASP A 48 -11.83 19.11 11.26
N PRO A 49 -11.72 19.29 12.58
CA PRO A 49 -11.39 18.19 13.49
C PRO A 49 -12.48 17.10 13.55
N ALA A 50 -13.73 17.44 13.23
CA ALA A 50 -14.86 16.52 13.27
C ALA A 50 -15.15 15.89 11.90
N PHE A 51 -14.98 16.61 10.78
CA PHE A 51 -15.36 16.12 9.46
C PHE A 51 -14.21 16.03 8.45
N PHE A 52 -13.02 16.54 8.77
CA PHE A 52 -11.89 16.74 7.85
C PHE A 52 -12.18 17.75 6.71
N LEU A 53 -13.42 17.80 6.23
CA LEU A 53 -13.95 18.73 5.26
C LEU A 53 -14.58 19.96 5.92
N THR A 54 -14.56 21.09 5.22
CA THR A 54 -15.39 22.24 5.58
C THR A 54 -16.87 21.94 5.27
N GLU A 55 -17.79 22.66 5.92
CA GLU A 55 -19.24 22.47 5.75
C GLU A 55 -19.68 22.51 4.27
N GLY A 56 -19.16 23.48 3.51
CA GLY A 56 -19.46 23.59 2.07
C GLY A 56 -18.94 22.40 1.26
N LYS A 57 -17.74 21.88 1.57
CA LYS A 57 -17.17 20.70 0.91
C LYS A 57 -17.87 19.40 1.31
N LEU A 58 -18.36 19.32 2.55
CA LEU A 58 -19.18 18.21 3.00
C LEU A 58 -20.51 18.18 2.25
N TRP A 59 -21.15 19.34 2.05
CA TRP A 59 -22.37 19.44 1.26
C TRP A 59 -22.14 19.05 -0.20
N GLU A 60 -21.08 19.57 -0.83
CA GLU A 60 -20.67 19.20 -2.19
C GLU A 60 -20.43 17.68 -2.32
N LEU A 61 -19.75 17.06 -1.35
CA LEU A 61 -19.54 15.61 -1.33
C LEU A 61 -20.86 14.84 -1.35
N LYS A 62 -21.85 15.25 -0.55
CA LYS A 62 -23.16 14.57 -0.50
C LYS A 62 -23.90 14.66 -1.81
N GLU A 63 -23.90 15.84 -2.44
CA GLU A 63 -24.51 16.01 -3.75
C GLU A 63 -23.86 15.10 -4.79
N LEU A 64 -22.52 15.04 -4.79
CA LEU A 64 -21.78 14.17 -5.71
C LEU A 64 -22.07 12.68 -5.47
N VAL A 65 -22.15 12.25 -4.21
CA VAL A 65 -22.50 10.86 -3.85
C VAL A 65 -23.87 10.49 -4.43
N GLY A 66 -24.87 11.34 -4.24
CA GLY A 66 -26.22 11.14 -4.77
C GLY A 66 -26.27 11.18 -6.30
N ALA A 67 -25.65 12.20 -6.91
CA ALA A 67 -25.67 12.43 -8.36
C ALA A 67 -24.95 11.32 -9.15
N LYS A 68 -23.85 10.79 -8.61
CA LYS A 68 -23.04 9.75 -9.27
C LYS A 68 -23.43 8.33 -8.85
N ALA A 69 -24.33 8.19 -7.87
CA ALA A 69 -24.64 6.93 -7.20
C ALA A 69 -23.36 6.20 -6.75
N ALA A 70 -22.47 6.95 -6.10
CA ALA A 70 -21.24 6.38 -5.55
C ALA A 70 -21.56 5.55 -4.31
N ALA A 71 -20.95 4.37 -4.20
CA ALA A 71 -21.09 3.49 -3.03
C ALA A 71 -19.94 3.65 -2.03
N LEU A 72 -18.85 4.27 -2.48
CA LEU A 72 -17.60 4.42 -1.74
C LEU A 72 -17.06 5.85 -1.90
N VAL A 73 -16.53 6.40 -0.82
CA VAL A 73 -15.69 7.62 -0.88
C VAL A 73 -14.32 7.28 -0.30
N VAL A 74 -13.28 7.66 -1.04
CA VAL A 74 -11.89 7.38 -0.68
C VAL A 74 -11.15 8.68 -0.42
N PHE A 75 -10.57 8.82 0.77
CA PHE A 75 -9.74 9.96 1.15
C PHE A 75 -8.25 9.64 0.97
N ASP A 76 -7.49 10.57 0.39
CA ASP A 76 -6.03 10.45 0.23
C ASP A 76 -5.28 10.51 1.57
N GLU A 77 -5.84 11.23 2.54
CA GLU A 77 -5.25 11.41 3.87
C GLU A 77 -5.82 10.42 4.89
N GLU A 78 -5.03 10.08 5.90
CA GLU A 78 -5.48 9.24 7.00
C GLU A 78 -6.54 9.99 7.84
N LEU A 79 -7.71 9.38 7.98
CA LEU A 79 -8.81 9.94 8.77
C LEU A 79 -8.74 9.44 10.20
N THR A 80 -9.01 10.33 11.16
CA THR A 80 -9.25 9.87 12.54
C THR A 80 -10.53 9.03 12.61
N PRO A 81 -10.66 8.10 13.58
CA PRO A 81 -11.88 7.32 13.78
C PRO A 81 -13.17 8.16 13.87
N VAL A 82 -13.09 9.34 14.49
CA VAL A 82 -14.23 10.26 14.64
C VAL A 82 -14.59 10.90 13.30
N GLN A 83 -13.59 11.35 12.53
CA GLN A 83 -13.82 11.93 11.20
C GLN A 83 -14.45 10.92 10.25
N ALA A 84 -13.88 9.72 10.16
CA ALA A 84 -14.40 8.67 9.29
C ALA A 84 -15.87 8.35 9.61
N ARG A 85 -16.20 8.18 10.90
CA ARG A 85 -17.57 7.91 11.34
C ARG A 85 -18.52 9.06 11.00
N ASN A 86 -18.15 10.29 11.34
CA ASN A 86 -19.00 11.45 11.09
C ASN A 86 -19.27 11.61 9.58
N LEU A 87 -18.26 11.36 8.75
CA LEU A 87 -18.41 11.36 7.29
C LEU A 87 -19.31 10.23 6.80
N GLU A 88 -19.20 9.01 7.34
CA GLU A 88 -20.09 7.89 7.01
C GLU A 88 -21.55 8.18 7.38
N GLU A 89 -21.79 8.75 8.57
CA GLU A 89 -23.13 9.13 9.02
C GLU A 89 -23.74 10.22 8.14
N GLU A 90 -22.95 11.24 7.76
CA GLU A 90 -23.44 12.36 6.96
C GLU A 90 -23.59 12.04 5.46
N ALA A 91 -22.68 11.25 4.88
CA ALA A 91 -22.69 10.90 3.46
C ALA A 91 -23.50 9.63 3.15
N ALA A 92 -23.87 8.84 4.17
CA ALA A 92 -24.63 7.60 4.07
C ALA A 92 -23.99 6.54 3.13
N VAL A 93 -22.68 6.59 2.96
CA VAL A 93 -21.88 5.68 2.15
C VAL A 93 -20.61 5.29 2.89
N LYS A 94 -19.97 4.19 2.47
CA LYS A 94 -18.73 3.71 3.09
C LYS A 94 -17.61 4.74 2.88
N ILE A 95 -16.90 5.10 3.95
CA ILE A 95 -15.72 5.97 3.87
C ILE A 95 -14.48 5.13 4.13
N ILE A 96 -13.52 5.18 3.20
CA ILE A 96 -12.22 4.55 3.34
C ILE A 96 -11.15 5.63 3.19
N ASP A 97 -10.09 5.57 3.98
CA ASP A 97 -8.89 6.38 3.74
C ASP A 97 -7.82 5.58 3.00
N ARG A 98 -6.75 6.26 2.60
CA ARG A 98 -5.63 5.66 1.88
C ARG A 98 -5.07 4.43 2.60
N THR A 99 -4.97 4.45 3.92
CA THR A 99 -4.51 3.31 4.72
C THR A 99 -5.42 2.10 4.56
N GLY A 100 -6.74 2.29 4.69
CA GLY A 100 -7.73 1.22 4.51
C GLY A 100 -7.71 0.66 3.08
N LEU A 101 -7.62 1.53 2.07
CA LEU A 101 -7.58 1.10 0.66
C LEU A 101 -6.35 0.25 0.36
N ILE A 102 -5.17 0.68 0.85
CA ILE A 102 -3.92 -0.07 0.69
C ILE A 102 -4.02 -1.45 1.37
N LEU A 103 -4.57 -1.53 2.57
CA LEU A 103 -4.80 -2.80 3.27
C LEU A 103 -5.70 -3.75 2.49
N ASP A 104 -6.76 -3.23 1.87
CA ASP A 104 -7.69 -4.02 1.05
C ASP A 104 -7.02 -4.55 -0.22
N ILE A 105 -6.19 -3.74 -0.91
CA ILE A 105 -5.39 -4.21 -2.04
C ILE A 105 -4.47 -5.36 -1.59
N PHE A 106 -3.80 -5.22 -0.45
CA PHE A 106 -2.93 -6.28 0.05
C PHE A 106 -3.69 -7.55 0.43
N ALA A 107 -4.90 -7.43 0.96
CA ALA A 107 -5.72 -8.60 1.29
C ALA A 107 -6.06 -9.41 0.03
N GLN A 108 -6.31 -8.72 -1.09
CA GLN A 108 -6.54 -9.34 -2.39
C GLN A 108 -5.26 -9.98 -2.98
N ARG A 109 -4.09 -9.41 -2.69
CA ARG A 109 -2.79 -9.85 -3.27
C ARG A 109 -2.03 -10.86 -2.41
N ALA A 110 -2.36 -11.01 -1.13
CA ALA A 110 -1.68 -11.93 -0.21
C ALA A 110 -1.91 -13.40 -0.58
N ARG A 111 -0.91 -14.04 -1.21
CA ARG A 111 -0.98 -15.45 -1.62
C ARG A 111 -0.39 -16.36 -0.54
N THR A 112 0.74 -16.00 0.06
CA THR A 112 1.39 -16.83 1.07
C THR A 112 0.68 -16.80 2.43
N LYS A 113 0.92 -17.84 3.24
CA LYS A 113 0.42 -17.88 4.64
C LYS A 113 0.98 -16.73 5.48
N GLU A 114 2.23 -16.32 5.23
CA GLU A 114 2.87 -15.22 5.95
C GLU A 114 2.21 -13.88 5.62
N ALA A 115 2.09 -13.57 4.33
CA ALA A 115 1.45 -12.33 3.87
C ALA A 115 0.00 -12.25 4.37
N LYS A 116 -0.76 -13.35 4.31
CA LYS A 116 -2.14 -13.36 4.83
C LYS A 116 -2.22 -13.03 6.31
N LEU A 117 -1.31 -13.58 7.14
CA LEU A 117 -1.27 -13.28 8.57
C LEU A 117 -0.87 -11.83 8.84
N GLN A 118 0.04 -11.27 8.05
CA GLN A 118 0.49 -9.88 8.17
C GLN A 118 -0.60 -8.88 7.79
N VAL A 119 -1.27 -9.13 6.67
CA VAL A 119 -2.38 -8.28 6.22
C VAL A 119 -3.55 -8.36 7.20
N GLU A 120 -3.91 -9.55 7.68
CA GLU A 120 -4.95 -9.71 8.70
C GLU A 120 -4.58 -8.94 9.98
N LYS A 121 -3.32 -9.01 10.42
CA LYS A 121 -2.83 -8.22 11.57
C LYS A 121 -3.04 -6.72 11.32
N GLY A 122 -2.59 -6.22 10.17
CA GLY A 122 -2.71 -4.80 9.81
C GLY A 122 -4.16 -4.33 9.74
N GLN A 123 -5.05 -5.12 9.14
CA GLN A 123 -6.50 -4.81 9.09
C GLN A 123 -7.11 -4.73 10.48
N LEU A 124 -6.76 -5.64 11.39
CA LEU A 124 -7.27 -5.63 12.77
C LEU A 124 -6.71 -4.45 13.58
N GLU A 125 -5.45 -4.08 13.39
CA GLU A 125 -4.83 -2.93 14.05
C GLU A 125 -5.44 -1.60 13.57
N TYR A 126 -5.75 -1.50 12.28
CA TYR A 126 -6.46 -0.36 11.70
C TYR A 126 -7.92 -0.27 12.17
N LEU A 127 -8.62 -1.41 12.30
CA LEU A 127 -10.02 -1.46 12.73
C LEU A 127 -10.20 -1.19 14.24
N LEU A 128 -9.27 -1.66 15.08
CA LEU A 128 -9.38 -1.57 16.53
C LEU A 128 -9.69 -0.15 17.09
N PRO A 129 -9.02 0.93 16.66
CA PRO A 129 -9.37 2.28 17.11
C PRO A 129 -10.74 2.74 16.58
N ARG A 130 -11.19 2.24 15.43
CA ARG A 130 -12.43 2.66 14.74
C ARG A 130 -13.70 2.08 15.35
N LEU A 131 -13.62 0.89 15.95
CA LEU A 131 -14.74 0.25 16.65
C LEU A 131 -15.22 1.02 17.90
N SER A 132 -14.39 1.90 18.45
CA SER A 132 -14.74 2.65 19.67
C SER A 132 -15.85 3.68 19.42
N GLY A 133 -16.10 4.06 18.16
CA GLY A 133 -17.15 5.01 17.78
C GLY A 133 -18.57 4.43 17.78
N GLU A 134 -18.74 3.17 17.36
CA GLU A 134 -20.08 2.56 17.17
C GLU A 134 -20.93 2.47 18.46
N GLY A 135 -20.28 2.57 19.63
CA GLY A 135 -20.95 2.45 20.94
C GLY A 135 -21.82 3.61 21.35
N VAL A 136 -21.58 4.79 20.78
CA VAL A 136 -22.35 6.00 21.13
C VAL A 136 -23.77 5.96 20.57
N ASN A 137 -23.98 5.30 19.41
CA ASN A 137 -25.32 5.11 18.84
C ASN A 137 -26.08 3.99 19.56
N LEU A 138 -25.39 2.94 20.01
CA LEU A 138 -25.98 1.86 20.81
C LEU A 138 -26.29 2.26 22.25
N SER A 139 -25.53 3.19 22.85
CA SER A 139 -25.76 3.65 24.23
C SER A 139 -26.95 4.61 24.35
N ARG A 140 -27.22 5.44 23.32
CA ARG A 140 -28.39 6.34 23.29
C ARG A 140 -29.74 5.61 23.28
N LEU A 141 -29.81 4.40 22.72
CA LEU A 141 -31.00 3.55 22.77
C LEU A 141 -31.23 2.88 24.13
N ALA A 142 -30.20 2.79 24.98
CA ALA A 142 -30.23 2.15 26.28
C ALA A 142 -30.24 3.19 27.41
N GLY A 143 -31.22 4.09 27.40
CA GLY A 143 -31.42 5.06 28.48
C GLY A 143 -31.73 4.36 29.81
N GLY A 144 -30.78 4.37 30.74
CA GLY A 144 -30.97 3.80 32.08
C GLY A 144 -29.77 4.02 33.00
N ILE A 145 -30.05 4.54 34.19
CA ILE A 145 -29.11 4.95 35.25
C ILE A 145 -28.07 3.87 35.57
N GLY A 146 -26.79 4.23 35.48
CA GLY A 146 -25.69 3.62 36.25
C GLY A 146 -25.19 2.23 35.84
N THR A 147 -25.71 1.61 34.78
CA THR A 147 -25.18 0.35 34.26
C THR A 147 -24.69 0.54 32.83
N ARG A 148 -23.46 0.09 32.54
CA ARG A 148 -22.92 0.08 31.16
C ARG A 148 -23.92 -0.62 30.27
N GLY A 149 -24.33 0.04 29.18
CA GLY A 149 -25.39 -0.49 28.32
C GLY A 149 -24.98 -1.82 27.65
N PRO A 150 -25.94 -2.64 27.23
CA PRO A 150 -25.66 -3.89 26.52
C PRO A 150 -24.85 -3.68 25.22
N GLY A 151 -24.93 -2.50 24.59
CA GLY A 151 -24.11 -2.14 23.43
C GLY A 151 -22.64 -1.84 23.77
N GLU A 152 -22.39 -1.12 24.87
CA GLU A 152 -21.04 -0.79 25.34
C GLU A 152 -20.29 -2.06 25.78
N THR A 153 -21.01 -3.00 26.40
CA THR A 153 -20.46 -4.30 26.82
C THR A 153 -20.12 -5.18 25.61
N LYS A 154 -20.94 -5.17 24.55
CA LYS A 154 -20.66 -5.91 23.31
C LYS A 154 -19.41 -5.38 22.60
N LEU A 155 -19.27 -4.06 22.50
CA LEU A 155 -18.11 -3.44 21.85
C LEU A 155 -16.82 -3.70 22.61
N GLU A 156 -16.85 -3.64 23.95
CA GLU A 156 -15.67 -4.00 24.73
C GLU A 156 -15.32 -5.49 24.57
N ALA A 157 -16.31 -6.38 24.51
CA ALA A 157 -16.09 -7.78 24.21
C ALA A 157 -15.47 -7.98 22.81
N ASP A 158 -15.93 -7.25 21.80
CA ASP A 158 -15.37 -7.32 20.45
C ASP A 158 -13.95 -6.75 20.37
N ARG A 159 -13.65 -5.67 21.09
CA ARG A 159 -12.27 -5.16 21.26
C ARG A 159 -11.36 -6.20 21.91
N GLN A 160 -11.83 -6.88 22.96
CA GLN A 160 -11.08 -7.94 23.60
C GLN A 160 -10.83 -9.12 22.65
N ARG A 161 -11.82 -9.52 21.85
CA ARG A 161 -11.67 -10.56 20.82
C ARG A 161 -10.63 -10.17 19.77
N ILE A 162 -10.65 -8.93 19.29
CA ILE A 162 -9.69 -8.43 18.30
C ILE A 162 -8.28 -8.40 18.89
N ARG A 163 -8.10 -7.88 20.12
CA ARG A 163 -6.80 -7.90 20.81
C ARG A 163 -6.27 -9.32 21.02
N ALA A 164 -7.15 -10.24 21.42
CA ALA A 164 -6.78 -11.66 21.56
C ALA A 164 -6.37 -12.26 20.20
N ARG A 165 -7.08 -11.92 19.12
CA ARG A 165 -6.73 -12.35 17.77
C ARG A 165 -5.37 -11.81 17.32
N ILE A 166 -5.11 -10.52 17.52
CA ILE A 166 -3.81 -9.89 17.24
C ILE A 166 -2.69 -10.61 18.02
N ALA A 167 -2.91 -10.94 19.29
CA ALA A 167 -1.94 -11.70 20.09
C ALA A 167 -1.65 -13.10 19.51
N VAL A 168 -2.67 -13.79 19.01
CA VAL A 168 -2.52 -15.09 18.32
C VAL A 168 -1.75 -14.93 17.01
N LEU A 169 -2.08 -13.92 16.19
CA LEU A 169 -1.40 -13.62 14.94
C LEU A 169 0.08 -13.31 15.18
N ASN A 170 0.40 -12.51 16.19
CA ASN A 170 1.78 -12.21 16.59
C ASN A 170 2.58 -13.47 16.96
N ARG A 171 1.97 -14.43 17.68
CA ARG A 171 2.62 -15.71 17.99
C ARG A 171 2.87 -16.55 16.73
N ARG A 172 1.90 -16.60 15.81
CA ARG A 172 2.03 -17.31 14.53
C ARG A 172 3.11 -16.69 13.65
N LEU A 173 3.16 -15.36 13.54
CA LEU A 173 4.18 -14.65 12.79
C LEU A 173 5.59 -14.91 13.33
N LYS A 174 5.76 -14.98 14.67
CA LYS A 174 7.04 -15.38 15.28
C LYS A 174 7.47 -16.80 14.88
N GLN A 175 6.54 -17.76 14.82
CA GLN A 175 6.82 -19.12 14.38
C GLN A 175 7.20 -19.18 12.89
N VAL A 176 6.48 -18.46 12.03
CA VAL A 176 6.80 -18.35 10.60
C VAL A 176 8.19 -17.75 10.39
N LYS A 177 8.54 -16.70 11.12
CA LYS A 177 9.88 -16.08 11.10
C LYS A 177 10.98 -17.06 11.52
N ALA A 178 10.72 -17.89 12.54
CA ALA A 178 11.67 -18.93 12.96
C ALA A 178 11.87 -20.01 11.87
N ASN A 179 10.80 -20.44 11.22
CA ASN A 179 10.87 -21.40 10.11
C ASN A 179 11.61 -20.81 8.89
N ARG A 180 11.44 -19.52 8.62
CA ARG A 180 12.16 -18.81 7.55
C ARG A 180 13.67 -18.82 7.79
N ARG A 181 14.13 -18.61 9.03
CA ARG A 181 15.56 -18.74 9.39
C ARG A 181 16.12 -20.13 9.09
N LEU A 182 15.33 -21.19 9.28
CA LEU A 182 15.75 -22.56 8.95
C LEU A 182 15.83 -22.78 7.43
N GLN A 183 14.88 -22.23 6.65
CA GLN A 183 14.93 -22.26 5.18
C GLN A 183 16.05 -21.39 4.58
N ARG A 184 16.61 -20.46 5.35
CA ARG A 184 17.77 -19.64 4.95
C ARG A 184 19.11 -20.39 5.05
N ALA A 185 19.21 -21.38 5.94
CA ALA A 185 20.46 -22.11 6.18
C ALA A 185 21.04 -22.83 4.92
N PRO A 186 20.23 -23.44 4.03
CA PRO A 186 20.74 -24.00 2.78
C PRO A 186 21.18 -22.93 1.76
N ARG A 187 20.52 -21.76 1.74
CA ARG A 187 20.81 -20.69 0.76
C ARG A 187 22.18 -20.06 0.98
N ARG A 188 22.56 -19.88 2.25
CA ARG A 188 23.92 -19.47 2.64
C ARG A 188 25.02 -20.44 2.21
N ARG A 189 24.69 -21.72 1.93
CA ARG A 189 25.69 -22.73 1.53
C ARG A 189 26.11 -22.63 0.06
N LEU A 190 25.32 -21.99 -0.79
CA LEU A 190 25.60 -21.88 -2.23
C LEU A 190 26.46 -20.64 -2.58
N SER A 191 26.65 -19.70 -1.65
CA SER A 191 27.46 -18.48 -1.81
C SER A 191 27.12 -17.61 -3.03
N TRP A 192 25.93 -17.76 -3.62
CA TRP A 192 25.51 -16.92 -4.75
C TRP A 192 25.28 -15.48 -4.30
N PRO A 193 25.79 -14.47 -5.04
CA PRO A 193 25.44 -13.08 -4.82
C PRO A 193 23.94 -12.85 -4.99
N VAL A 194 23.37 -12.05 -4.09
CA VAL A 194 21.95 -11.71 -4.04
C VAL A 194 21.73 -10.30 -4.55
N LEU A 195 20.86 -10.16 -5.54
CA LEU A 195 20.40 -8.90 -6.11
C LEU A 195 18.94 -8.68 -5.73
N ALA A 196 18.57 -7.46 -5.32
CA ALA A 196 17.17 -7.16 -5.02
C ALA A 196 16.68 -5.91 -5.75
N LEU A 197 15.53 -6.02 -6.41
CA LEU A 197 14.84 -4.91 -7.06
C LEU A 197 14.03 -4.14 -6.02
N PHE A 198 14.14 -2.82 -5.97
CA PHE A 198 13.27 -1.96 -5.17
C PHE A 198 12.91 -0.69 -5.96
N GLY A 199 11.89 0.05 -5.50
CA GLY A 199 11.41 1.27 -6.15
C GLY A 199 9.88 1.37 -6.15
N TYR A 200 9.36 2.45 -6.72
CA TYR A 200 7.92 2.75 -6.74
C TYR A 200 7.07 1.66 -7.39
N THR A 201 5.83 1.51 -6.93
CA THR A 201 4.82 0.73 -7.64
C THR A 201 4.70 1.24 -9.08
N ASN A 202 4.52 0.31 -10.01
CA ASN A 202 4.52 0.60 -11.45
C ASN A 202 5.84 1.20 -12.02
N ALA A 203 6.97 1.16 -11.29
CA ALA A 203 8.28 1.42 -11.89
C ALA A 203 8.71 0.36 -12.92
N GLY A 204 7.99 -0.77 -12.99
CA GLY A 204 8.29 -1.89 -13.87
C GLY A 204 9.29 -2.90 -13.28
N LYS A 205 9.37 -3.01 -11.95
CA LYS A 205 10.19 -4.02 -11.24
C LYS A 205 9.86 -5.45 -11.71
N SER A 206 8.59 -5.83 -11.71
CA SER A 206 8.16 -7.17 -12.13
C SER A 206 8.45 -7.42 -13.61
N THR A 207 8.35 -6.40 -14.47
CA THR A 207 8.72 -6.46 -15.89
C THR A 207 10.21 -6.72 -16.06
N LEU A 208 11.07 -5.97 -15.34
CA LEU A 208 12.52 -6.15 -15.35
C LEU A 208 12.89 -7.53 -14.79
N PHE A 209 12.25 -7.95 -13.70
CA PHE A 209 12.44 -9.27 -13.10
C PHE A 209 12.14 -10.38 -14.09
N ARG A 210 10.98 -10.32 -14.77
CA ARG A 210 10.58 -11.27 -15.80
C ARG A 210 11.56 -11.29 -16.96
N PHE A 211 11.97 -10.12 -17.44
CA PHE A 211 12.94 -10.01 -18.54
C PHE A 211 14.28 -10.67 -18.19
N LEU A 212 14.80 -10.41 -16.99
CA LEU A 212 16.09 -10.93 -16.54
C LEU A 212 16.05 -12.43 -16.21
N THR A 213 14.92 -12.96 -15.76
CA THR A 213 14.82 -14.34 -15.24
C THR A 213 14.09 -15.31 -16.15
N GLY A 214 13.38 -14.81 -17.18
CA GLY A 214 12.47 -15.61 -18.00
C GLY A 214 11.27 -16.18 -17.23
N ALA A 215 11.05 -15.75 -15.98
CA ALA A 215 9.99 -16.29 -15.14
C ALA A 215 8.60 -15.80 -15.59
N ASP A 216 7.62 -16.70 -15.56
CA ASP A 216 6.22 -16.31 -15.74
C ASP A 216 5.72 -15.63 -14.46
N VAL A 217 5.92 -14.32 -14.40
CA VAL A 217 5.41 -13.42 -13.36
C VAL A 217 4.26 -12.62 -13.96
N ASP A 218 3.14 -12.55 -13.24
CA ASP A 218 1.99 -11.71 -13.59
C ASP A 218 2.45 -10.24 -13.62
N VAL A 219 2.64 -9.70 -14.82
CA VAL A 219 2.92 -8.27 -15.04
C VAL A 219 1.59 -7.61 -15.37
N GLU A 220 0.95 -7.05 -14.36
CA GLU A 220 -0.25 -6.21 -14.51
C GLU A 220 0.13 -4.75 -14.31
N ASP A 221 -0.49 -3.85 -15.07
CA ASP A 221 -0.41 -2.40 -14.84
C ASP A 221 -1.33 -2.00 -13.67
N ARG A 222 -1.00 -2.53 -12.48
CA ARG A 222 -1.73 -2.31 -11.22
C ARG A 222 -0.74 -2.11 -10.08
N LEU A 223 -1.14 -1.33 -9.09
CA LEU A 223 -0.32 -1.10 -7.91
C LEU A 223 -0.26 -2.37 -7.05
N PHE A 224 0.89 -2.59 -6.41
CA PHE A 224 1.18 -3.76 -5.58
C PHE A 224 0.99 -5.13 -6.27
N SER A 225 1.36 -5.22 -7.56
CA SER A 225 1.40 -6.49 -8.32
C SER A 225 2.16 -7.61 -7.60
N THR A 226 3.28 -7.25 -6.94
CA THR A 226 4.10 -8.16 -6.14
C THR A 226 4.00 -7.81 -4.66
N LEU A 227 3.47 -8.73 -3.83
CA LEU A 227 3.48 -8.64 -2.36
C LEU A 227 4.45 -9.62 -1.71
N ASP A 228 4.54 -10.83 -2.26
CA ASP A 228 5.42 -11.88 -1.76
C ASP A 228 6.76 -11.84 -2.52
N PRO A 229 7.91 -11.82 -1.83
CA PRO A 229 9.20 -11.76 -2.50
C PRO A 229 9.43 -13.02 -3.35
N THR A 230 9.76 -12.81 -4.62
CA THR A 230 10.00 -13.92 -5.56
C THR A 230 11.48 -14.07 -5.84
N PHE A 231 11.99 -15.28 -5.62
CA PHE A 231 13.39 -15.62 -5.85
C PHE A 231 13.55 -16.35 -7.18
N ARG A 232 14.51 -15.91 -8.00
CA ARG A 232 14.91 -16.62 -9.20
C ARG A 232 16.42 -16.63 -9.35
N ARG A 233 16.94 -17.74 -9.88
CA ARG A 233 18.35 -17.84 -10.25
C ARG A 233 18.55 -17.14 -11.58
N LEU A 234 19.58 -16.32 -11.65
CA LEU A 234 20.07 -15.65 -12.85
C LEU A 234 21.50 -16.11 -13.10
N THR A 235 21.85 -16.38 -14.35
CA THR A 235 23.21 -16.74 -14.74
C THR A 235 23.72 -15.69 -15.71
N PHE A 236 24.75 -14.95 -15.30
CA PHE A 236 25.35 -13.93 -16.14
C PHE A 236 26.19 -14.56 -17.27
N PRO A 237 26.49 -13.81 -18.35
CA PRO A 237 27.33 -14.29 -19.46
C PRO A 237 28.72 -14.79 -19.03
N ASN A 238 29.24 -14.30 -17.91
CA ASN A 238 30.49 -14.75 -17.30
C ASN A 238 30.33 -15.99 -16.41
N HIS A 239 29.21 -16.72 -16.51
CA HIS A 239 28.84 -17.89 -15.70
C HIS A 239 28.65 -17.64 -14.20
N LEU A 240 28.61 -16.38 -13.77
CA LEU A 240 28.29 -16.07 -12.38
C LEU A 240 26.81 -16.35 -12.12
N GLU A 241 26.53 -17.29 -11.22
CA GLU A 241 25.18 -17.54 -10.71
C GLU A 241 24.84 -16.56 -9.60
N THR A 242 23.71 -15.88 -9.77
CA THR A 242 23.17 -14.92 -8.81
C THR A 242 21.70 -15.21 -8.54
N LEU A 243 21.20 -14.64 -7.45
CA LEU A 243 19.82 -14.77 -7.04
C LEU A 243 19.16 -13.38 -7.13
N LEU A 244 18.17 -13.25 -8.00
CA LEU A 244 17.38 -12.03 -8.13
C LEU A 244 16.11 -12.13 -7.28
N ILE A 245 15.80 -11.04 -6.58
CA ILE A 245 14.63 -10.89 -5.72
C ILE A 245 13.76 -9.74 -6.26
N ASP A 246 12.49 -10.03 -6.55
CA ASP A 246 11.47 -8.97 -6.74
C ASP A 246 10.86 -8.64 -5.37
N THR A 247 10.91 -7.37 -4.96
CA THR A 247 10.28 -6.92 -3.70
C THR A 247 8.99 -6.14 -3.94
N VAL A 248 8.26 -5.90 -2.85
CA VAL A 248 7.06 -5.07 -2.87
C VAL A 248 7.39 -3.66 -3.37
N GLY A 249 6.51 -3.11 -4.19
CA GLY A 249 6.61 -1.72 -4.64
C GLY A 249 6.18 -0.71 -3.58
N LEU A 250 6.79 0.46 -3.64
CA LEU A 250 6.50 1.58 -2.73
C LEU A 250 5.39 2.48 -3.28
N VAL A 251 4.63 3.10 -2.39
CA VAL A 251 3.63 4.15 -2.72
C VAL A 251 3.85 5.34 -1.80
N ARG A 252 3.26 6.50 -2.14
CA ARG A 252 3.29 7.66 -1.24
C ARG A 252 2.54 7.33 0.04
N LYS A 253 2.95 7.94 1.16
CA LYS A 253 2.25 7.87 2.45
C LYS A 253 1.95 6.43 2.88
N LEU A 254 2.95 5.54 2.84
CA LEU A 254 2.80 4.18 3.35
C LEU A 254 2.47 4.23 4.85
N PRO A 255 1.38 3.58 5.31
CA PRO A 255 0.98 3.65 6.71
C PRO A 255 2.03 3.01 7.62
N HIS A 256 2.41 3.66 8.72
CA HIS A 256 3.40 3.13 9.67
C HIS A 256 3.05 1.74 10.21
N GLN A 257 1.75 1.46 10.41
CA GLN A 257 1.25 0.15 10.85
C GLN A 257 1.59 -0.96 9.84
N LEU A 258 1.59 -0.60 8.55
CA LEU A 258 1.91 -1.51 7.46
C LEU A 258 3.42 -1.66 7.25
N VAL A 259 4.25 -0.67 7.61
CA VAL A 259 5.71 -0.80 7.57
C VAL A 259 6.18 -2.01 8.38
N GLU A 260 5.56 -2.31 9.52
CA GLU A 260 5.88 -3.54 10.28
C GLU A 260 5.52 -4.82 9.54
N ALA A 261 4.37 -4.84 8.86
CA ALA A 261 3.93 -5.96 8.03
C ALA A 261 4.90 -6.16 6.85
N PHE A 262 5.34 -5.06 6.22
CA PHE A 262 6.33 -5.07 5.14
C PHE A 262 7.74 -5.33 5.60
N ARG A 263 8.07 -5.09 6.86
CA ARG A 263 9.44 -5.24 7.36
C ARG A 263 9.98 -6.64 7.11
N ALA A 264 9.14 -7.68 7.19
CA ALA A 264 9.56 -9.05 6.92
C ALA A 264 9.76 -9.35 5.41
N THR A 265 9.11 -8.62 4.51
CA THR A 265 9.31 -8.76 3.06
C THR A 265 10.45 -7.86 2.57
N LEU A 266 10.60 -6.67 3.15
CA LEU A 266 11.75 -5.77 3.01
C LEU A 266 13.00 -6.30 3.73
N GLU A 267 12.87 -7.23 4.68
CA GLU A 267 13.99 -7.89 5.35
C GLU A 267 14.93 -8.59 4.35
N GLU A 268 14.42 -8.99 3.19
CA GLU A 268 15.22 -9.57 2.11
C GLU A 268 16.19 -8.55 1.47
N LEU A 269 15.89 -7.25 1.54
CA LEU A 269 16.83 -6.19 1.11
C LEU A 269 18.09 -6.17 1.98
N TYR A 270 18.01 -6.58 3.25
CA TYR A 270 19.19 -6.69 4.12
C TYR A 270 20.15 -7.78 3.66
N GLU A 271 19.63 -8.84 3.05
CA GLU A 271 20.43 -9.97 2.57
C GLU A 271 21.04 -9.69 1.18
N ALA A 272 20.49 -8.74 0.43
CA ALA A 272 21.01 -8.36 -0.87
C ALA A 272 22.44 -7.80 -0.80
N ASN A 273 23.31 -8.28 -1.68
CA ASN A 273 24.65 -7.75 -1.87
C ASN A 273 24.63 -6.45 -2.69
N LEU A 274 23.68 -6.33 -3.61
CA LEU A 274 23.47 -5.15 -4.43
C LEU A 274 21.97 -4.91 -4.61
N LEU A 275 21.56 -3.65 -4.49
CA LEU A 275 20.20 -3.24 -4.74
C LEU A 275 20.07 -2.63 -6.15
N LEU A 276 18.95 -2.87 -6.81
CA LEU A 276 18.62 -2.28 -8.10
C LEU A 276 17.40 -1.37 -7.91
N HIS A 277 17.64 -0.06 -7.93
CA HIS A 277 16.61 0.95 -7.76
C HIS A 277 15.93 1.22 -9.09
N VAL A 278 14.78 0.60 -9.33
CA VAL A 278 14.03 0.76 -10.57
C VAL A 278 13.19 2.03 -10.48
N VAL A 279 13.41 2.95 -11.40
CA VAL A 279 12.76 4.27 -11.45
C VAL A 279 12.06 4.43 -12.80
N ASN A 280 10.82 4.92 -12.80
CA ASN A 280 10.08 5.17 -14.04
C ASN A 280 10.52 6.48 -14.67
N LEU A 281 11.27 6.41 -15.78
CA LEU A 281 11.75 7.60 -16.48
C LEU A 281 10.64 8.42 -17.13
N ALA A 282 9.53 7.78 -17.49
CA ALA A 282 8.38 8.45 -18.10
C ALA A 282 7.45 9.11 -17.07
N SER A 283 7.70 8.90 -15.77
CA SER A 283 6.89 9.53 -14.72
C SER A 283 7.18 11.04 -14.64
N PRO A 284 6.16 11.90 -14.61
CA PRO A 284 6.36 13.32 -14.31
C PRO A 284 6.91 13.53 -12.88
N HIS A 285 6.75 12.56 -11.98
CA HIS A 285 7.20 12.61 -10.58
C HIS A 285 8.47 11.79 -10.33
N MET A 286 9.28 11.53 -11.37
CA MET A 286 10.46 10.67 -11.30
C MET A 286 11.42 11.03 -10.16
N GLU A 287 11.67 12.32 -9.93
CA GLU A 287 12.59 12.78 -8.88
C GLU A 287 12.04 12.47 -7.48
N GLU A 288 10.74 12.65 -7.26
CA GLU A 288 10.08 12.33 -6.00
C GLU A 288 10.03 10.82 -5.73
N GLU A 289 9.71 10.03 -6.77
CA GLU A 289 9.73 8.56 -6.70
C GLU A 289 11.13 8.05 -6.33
N TYR A 290 12.18 8.64 -6.93
CA TYR A 290 13.56 8.33 -6.61
C TYR A 290 13.89 8.69 -5.15
N LEU A 291 13.59 9.91 -4.72
CA LEU A 291 13.89 10.37 -3.37
C LEU A 291 13.17 9.52 -2.31
N ALA A 292 11.91 9.15 -2.55
CA ALA A 292 11.15 8.28 -1.66
C ALA A 292 11.79 6.88 -1.54
N GLY A 293 12.32 6.33 -2.63
CA GLY A 293 13.08 5.08 -2.60
C GLY A 293 14.35 5.17 -1.74
N VAL A 294 15.08 6.29 -1.84
CA VAL A 294 16.29 6.55 -1.04
C VAL A 294 15.94 6.78 0.44
N GLU A 295 14.87 7.52 0.72
CA GLU A 295 14.40 7.77 2.09
C GLU A 295 13.98 6.46 2.78
N LEU A 296 13.29 5.57 2.07
CA LEU A 296 12.99 4.24 2.62
C LEU A 296 14.26 3.47 3.00
N LEU A 297 15.31 3.50 2.17
CA LEU A 297 16.57 2.84 2.52
C LEU A 297 17.14 3.43 3.82
N ARG A 298 17.02 4.74 4.02
CA ARG A 298 17.42 5.40 5.28
C ARG A 298 16.56 4.92 6.46
N GLU A 299 15.25 4.88 6.33
CA GLU A 299 14.33 4.40 7.38
C GLU A 299 14.60 2.93 7.77
N LEU A 300 14.98 2.11 6.80
CA LEU A 300 15.37 0.71 7.02
C LEU A 300 16.81 0.57 7.54
N GLY A 301 17.62 1.63 7.61
CA GLY A 301 19.03 1.57 7.99
C GLY A 301 19.91 0.86 6.94
N LEU A 302 19.51 0.93 5.67
CA LEU A 302 20.17 0.36 4.49
C LEU A 302 20.91 1.41 3.65
N GLU A 303 21.09 2.63 4.15
CA GLU A 303 21.73 3.76 3.49
C GLU A 303 23.15 3.48 2.96
N ASN A 304 23.88 2.57 3.61
CA ASN A 304 25.25 2.21 3.22
C ASN A 304 25.31 1.06 2.20
N LYS A 305 24.18 0.48 1.80
CA LYS A 305 24.18 -0.59 0.80
C LYS A 305 24.42 -0.02 -0.60
N PRO A 306 25.27 -0.66 -1.42
CA PRO A 306 25.42 -0.23 -2.80
C PRO A 306 24.10 -0.48 -3.54
N PHE A 307 23.68 0.53 -4.31
CA PHE A 307 22.57 0.38 -5.24
C PHE A 307 22.92 0.97 -6.61
N ILE A 308 22.36 0.37 -7.66
CA ILE A 308 22.38 0.89 -9.03
C ILE A 308 20.99 1.40 -9.36
N THR A 309 20.90 2.63 -9.86
CA THR A 309 19.65 3.17 -10.39
C THR A 309 19.41 2.61 -11.79
N VAL A 310 18.19 2.12 -12.05
CA VAL A 310 17.77 1.59 -13.35
C VAL A 310 16.62 2.46 -13.85
N LEU A 311 16.92 3.31 -14.84
CA LEU A 311 15.93 4.17 -15.49
C LEU A 311 15.10 3.36 -16.49
N ASN A 312 13.93 2.92 -16.06
CA ASN A 312 13.05 2.06 -16.84
C ASN A 312 12.00 2.87 -17.63
N LYS A 313 11.30 2.21 -18.56
CA LYS A 313 10.28 2.80 -19.46
C LYS A 313 10.81 3.89 -20.40
N LYS A 314 12.07 3.77 -20.83
CA LYS A 314 12.70 4.68 -21.81
C LYS A 314 11.91 4.77 -23.13
N ASP A 315 11.27 3.67 -23.53
CA ASP A 315 10.45 3.56 -24.72
C ASP A 315 9.26 4.54 -24.76
N LEU A 316 8.80 5.01 -23.61
CA LEU A 316 7.70 5.99 -23.50
C LEU A 316 8.18 7.44 -23.57
N VAL A 317 9.50 7.70 -23.54
CA VAL A 317 10.06 9.04 -23.51
C VAL A 317 10.48 9.47 -24.91
N GLN A 318 9.68 10.34 -25.51
CA GLN A 318 9.96 10.90 -26.85
C GLN A 318 10.84 12.16 -26.80
N ASN A 319 10.95 12.80 -25.63
CA ASN A 319 11.69 14.05 -25.48
C ASN A 319 13.17 13.79 -25.17
N GLU A 320 14.04 14.19 -26.10
CA GLU A 320 15.49 14.05 -25.99
C GLU A 320 16.10 14.86 -24.82
N PHE A 321 15.47 15.99 -24.44
CA PHE A 321 15.91 16.78 -23.29
C PHE A 321 15.72 16.03 -21.96
N THR A 322 14.63 15.28 -21.82
CA THR A 322 14.37 14.46 -20.62
C THR A 322 15.43 13.36 -20.48
N LEU A 323 15.82 12.74 -21.59
CA LEU A 323 16.88 11.73 -21.61
C LEU A 323 18.24 12.31 -21.23
N LEU A 324 18.63 13.46 -21.80
CA LEU A 324 19.89 14.12 -21.50
C LEU A 324 19.98 14.58 -20.03
N ARG A 325 18.88 15.09 -19.47
CA ARG A 325 18.80 15.46 -18.05
C ARG A 325 18.97 14.23 -17.15
N ALA A 326 18.31 13.13 -17.48
CA ALA A 326 18.38 11.90 -16.69
C ALA A 326 19.79 11.29 -16.69
N VAL A 327 20.47 11.24 -17.84
CA VAL A 327 21.86 10.75 -17.94
C VAL A 327 22.83 11.64 -17.14
N ARG A 328 22.60 12.96 -17.11
CA ARG A 328 23.39 13.88 -16.28
C ARG A 328 23.14 13.70 -14.78
N ALA A 329 21.88 13.51 -14.39
CA ALA A 329 21.48 13.35 -12.99
C ALA A 329 21.89 11.98 -12.44
N PHE A 330 21.88 10.94 -13.28
CA PHE A 330 22.20 9.56 -12.92
C PHE A 330 23.30 9.01 -13.84
N PRO A 331 24.57 9.44 -13.66
CA PRO A 331 25.68 9.06 -14.56
C PRO A 331 26.05 7.56 -14.52
N HIS A 332 25.52 6.82 -13.55
CA HIS A 332 25.75 5.38 -13.37
C HIS A 332 24.49 4.53 -13.64
N ALA A 333 23.44 5.13 -14.21
CA ALA A 333 22.17 4.48 -14.53
C ALA A 333 22.01 4.11 -16.01
#